data_AF-A0A0V1GX69-F1
#
_entry.id   AF-A0A0V1GX69-F1
#
_cell.length_a   1.000
_cell.length_b   1.000
_cell.length_c   1.000
_cell.angle_alpha   90.00
_cell.angle_beta   90.00
_cell.angle_gamma   90.00
#
_symmetry.space_group_name_H-M   'P 1'
#
loop_
_entity.id
_entity.type
_entity.pdbx_description
1 polymer ?
#
loop_
_entity_poly.entity_id
_entity_poly.type
_entity_poly.pdbx_seq_one_letter_code
_entity_poly.pdbx_strand_id
1 'polypeptide(L)'
;LQHQECMHMFSRDEGERPENRMRNRYKNILPFDHTRIILRGGDPNKIGSDYINANLIEVRVHEQIEIQNAILARGISGVDSSQLDQI
;
A
#
# COMPACT_ATOMS: atom_id res chain seq x y z
N LEU A 1 -5.35 16.26 -5.90
CA LEU A 1 -5.06 15.00 -5.19
C LEU A 1 -3.90 14.20 -5.79
N GLN A 2 -3.53 14.34 -7.07
CA GLN A 2 -2.37 13.63 -7.65
C GLN A 2 -1.16 14.54 -7.97
N HIS A 3 -1.24 15.83 -7.64
CA HIS A 3 -0.23 16.83 -8.01
C HIS A 3 1.07 16.72 -7.20
N GLN A 4 1.11 15.86 -6.16
CA GLN A 4 2.28 15.65 -5.32
C GLN A 4 3.21 14.50 -5.80
N GLU A 5 2.82 13.73 -6.83
CA GLU A 5 3.59 12.55 -7.28
C GLU A 5 4.72 12.85 -8.27
N CYS A 6 5.05 14.12 -8.57
CA CYS A 6 6.16 14.50 -9.47
C CYS A 6 7.51 13.89 -9.03
N MET A 7 7.65 13.57 -7.73
CA MET A 7 8.91 13.09 -7.15
C MET A 7 9.08 11.56 -7.14
N HIS A 8 8.06 10.77 -7.47
CA HIS A 8 8.13 9.31 -7.40
C HIS A 8 7.53 8.65 -8.65
N MET A 9 8.36 8.51 -9.69
CA MET A 9 7.99 7.82 -10.93
C MET A 9 8.09 6.30 -10.77
N PHE A 10 7.12 5.70 -10.09
CA PHE A 10 6.92 4.24 -10.13
C PHE A 10 5.99 3.86 -11.29
N SER A 11 6.29 2.76 -11.97
CA SER A 11 5.50 2.28 -13.10
C SER A 11 4.13 1.76 -12.66
N ARG A 12 3.16 1.89 -13.57
CA ARG A 12 1.74 1.49 -13.39
C ARG A 12 1.24 0.81 -14.67
N ASP A 13 2.15 0.19 -15.42
CA ASP A 13 1.96 -0.20 -16.81
C ASP A 13 0.86 -1.28 -16.92
N GLU A 14 0.76 -2.17 -15.93
CA GLU A 14 -0.29 -3.19 -15.87
C GLU A 14 -1.69 -2.56 -15.75
N GLY A 15 -1.81 -1.45 -15.02
CA GLY A 15 -3.07 -0.71 -14.88
C GLY A 15 -3.48 0.03 -16.16
N GLU A 16 -2.52 0.40 -17.01
CA GLU A 16 -2.74 1.11 -18.27
C GLU A 16 -3.13 0.19 -19.43
N ARG A 17 -2.90 -1.13 -19.28
CA ARG A 17 -3.22 -2.12 -20.30
C ARG A 17 -4.68 -2.03 -20.77
N PRO A 18 -4.95 -2.14 -22.08
CA PRO A 18 -6.31 -2.11 -22.62
C PRO A 18 -7.28 -3.10 -21.94
N GLU A 19 -6.80 -4.31 -21.60
CA GLU A 19 -7.56 -5.39 -20.98
C GLU A 19 -7.99 -5.07 -19.54
N ASN A 20 -7.25 -4.18 -18.87
CA ASN A 20 -7.43 -3.81 -17.47
C ASN A 20 -8.14 -2.46 -17.29
N ARG A 21 -8.25 -1.64 -18.35
CA ARG A 21 -8.86 -0.31 -18.30
C ARG A 21 -10.27 -0.29 -17.69
N MET A 22 -11.10 -1.27 -18.07
CA MET A 22 -12.48 -1.39 -17.56
C MET A 22 -12.57 -1.91 -16.13
N ARG A 23 -11.47 -2.39 -15.56
CA ARG A 23 -11.36 -2.84 -14.16
C ARG A 23 -10.91 -1.73 -13.21
N ASN A 24 -10.65 -0.53 -13.74
CA ASN A 24 -10.30 0.65 -12.97
C ASN A 24 -11.51 1.59 -12.86
N ARG A 25 -11.83 2.04 -11.64
CA ARG A 25 -12.91 3.01 -11.43
C ARG A 25 -12.57 4.39 -12.01
N TYR A 26 -11.29 4.78 -11.94
CA TYR A 26 -10.80 6.06 -12.44
C TYR A 26 -9.56 5.84 -13.31
N LYS A 27 -9.44 6.58 -14.41
CA LYS A 27 -8.34 6.43 -15.37
C LYS A 27 -6.96 6.74 -14.78
N ASN A 28 -6.92 7.63 -13.80
CA ASN A 28 -5.69 8.13 -13.21
C ASN A 28 -5.39 7.50 -11.84
N ILE A 29 -6.22 6.57 -11.35
CA ILE A 29 -5.96 5.86 -10.08
C ILE A 29 -5.65 4.41 -10.43
N LEU A 30 -4.36 4.12 -10.60
CA LEU A 30 -3.83 2.84 -11.04
C LEU A 30 -2.85 2.28 -9.99
N PRO A 31 -2.77 0.96 -9.81
CA PRO A 31 -1.86 0.37 -8.84
C PRO A 31 -0.41 0.44 -9.33
N PHE A 32 0.54 0.60 -8.40
CA PHE A 32 1.97 0.48 -8.74
C PHE A 32 2.35 -0.97 -9.04
N ASP A 33 3.16 -1.19 -10.08
CA ASP A 33 3.48 -2.55 -10.55
C ASP A 33 4.26 -3.36 -9.50
N HIS A 34 5.16 -2.73 -8.74
CA HIS A 34 6.03 -3.40 -7.77
C HIS A 34 5.30 -3.91 -6.51
N THR A 35 4.11 -3.39 -6.21
CA THR A 35 3.32 -3.78 -5.03
C THR A 35 1.89 -4.18 -5.38
N ARG A 36 1.53 -4.27 -6.67
CA ARG A 36 0.18 -4.68 -7.06
C ARG A 36 -0.11 -6.10 -6.57
N ILE A 37 -1.38 -6.36 -6.29
CA ILE A 37 -1.83 -7.73 -6.04
C ILE A 37 -1.96 -8.47 -7.37
N ILE A 38 -1.38 -9.67 -7.43
CA ILE A 38 -1.51 -10.62 -8.55
C ILE A 38 -2.47 -11.72 -8.13
N LEU A 39 -3.64 -11.81 -8.76
CA LEU A 39 -4.64 -12.83 -8.43
C LEU A 39 -4.14 -14.22 -8.83
N ARG A 40 -4.27 -15.19 -7.92
CA ARG A 40 -4.01 -16.61 -8.19
C ARG A 40 -5.30 -17.29 -8.66
N GLY A 41 -5.19 -18.19 -9.63
CA GLY A 41 -6.34 -18.94 -10.16
C GLY A 41 -7.17 -18.19 -11.22
N GLY A 42 -6.64 -17.10 -11.77
CA GLY A 42 -7.19 -16.52 -12.99
C GLY A 42 -7.08 -17.48 -14.19
N ASP A 43 -7.93 -17.28 -15.20
CA ASP A 43 -7.87 -18.05 -16.44
C ASP A 43 -6.54 -17.75 -17.19
N PRO A 44 -5.65 -18.74 -17.38
CA PRO A 44 -4.36 -18.54 -18.02
C PRO A 44 -4.45 -18.15 -19.50
N ASN A 45 -5.60 -18.39 -20.14
CA ASN A 45 -5.83 -18.03 -21.54
C ASN A 45 -6.38 -16.61 -21.70
N LYS A 46 -6.72 -15.92 -20.60
CA LYS A 46 -7.29 -14.58 -20.61
C LYS A 46 -6.28 -13.57 -20.09
N ILE A 47 -5.77 -12.72 -20.99
CA ILE A 47 -4.86 -11.62 -20.63
C ILE A 47 -5.54 -10.71 -19.59
N GLY A 48 -4.79 -10.36 -18.54
CA GLY A 48 -5.29 -9.57 -17.41
C GLY A 48 -6.22 -10.34 -16.45
N SER A 49 -6.33 -11.67 -16.54
CA SER A 49 -7.08 -12.46 -15.55
C SER A 49 -6.51 -12.37 -14.14
N ASP A 50 -5.23 -12.05 -14.01
CA ASP A 50 -4.50 -11.84 -12.76
C ASP A 50 -4.66 -10.42 -12.17
N TYR A 51 -5.26 -9.49 -12.93
CA TYR A 51 -5.29 -8.08 -12.56
C TYR A 51 -6.44 -7.71 -11.62
N ILE A 52 -6.08 -6.96 -10.57
CA ILE A 52 -6.97 -6.20 -9.70
C ILE A 52 -6.32 -4.84 -9.37
N ASN A 53 -7.13 -3.78 -9.31
CA ASN A 53 -6.65 -2.45 -8.88
C ASN A 53 -6.51 -2.41 -7.35
N ALA A 54 -5.41 -2.94 -6.85
CA ALA A 54 -5.05 -2.96 -5.44
C ALA A 54 -3.53 -3.08 -5.27
N ASN A 55 -3.00 -2.49 -4.20
CA ASN A 55 -1.60 -2.63 -3.78
C ASN A 55 -1.52 -3.26 -2.38
N LEU A 56 -0.48 -4.05 -2.15
CA LEU A 56 -0.09 -4.50 -0.81
C LEU A 56 0.53 -3.33 -0.06
N ILE A 57 0.02 -3.05 1.14
CA ILE A 57 0.61 -2.08 2.07
C ILE A 57 1.28 -2.85 3.20
N GLU A 58 2.60 -2.73 3.31
CA GLU A 58 3.36 -3.28 4.42
C GLU A 58 3.46 -2.22 5.52
N VAL A 59 2.87 -2.50 6.69
CA VAL A 59 2.99 -1.65 7.87
C VAL A 59 4.14 -2.17 8.72
N ARG A 60 5.24 -1.40 8.79
CA ARG A 60 6.36 -1.74 9.66
C ARG A 60 6.05 -1.31 11.09
N VAL A 61 5.66 -2.26 11.93
CA VAL A 61 5.43 -2.06 13.38
C VAL A 61 6.73 -1.83 14.18
N HIS A 62 7.90 -2.02 13.56
CA HIS A 62 9.18 -1.92 14.27
C HIS A 62 9.52 -0.49 14.72
N GLU A 63 9.07 0.55 14.01
CA GLU A 63 9.33 1.94 14.40
C GLU A 63 8.54 2.33 15.67
N GLN A 64 7.33 1.79 15.85
CA GLN A 64 6.55 2.01 17.07
C GLN A 64 7.22 1.36 18.30
N ILE A 65 7.75 0.15 18.15
CA ILE A 65 8.42 -0.57 19.24
C ILE A 65 9.75 0.12 19.58
N GLU A 66 10.52 0.59 18.59
CA GLU A 66 11.76 1.31 18.83
C GLU A 66 11.54 2.68 19.49
N ILE A 67 10.52 3.42 19.07
CA ILE A 67 10.13 4.68 19.71
C ILE A 67 9.64 4.42 21.13
N GLN A 68 8.81 3.39 21.36
CA GLN A 68 8.32 3.00 22.68
C GLN A 68 9.48 2.58 23.59
N ASN A 69 10.41 1.76 23.09
CA ASN A 69 11.60 1.33 23.82
C ASN A 69 12.54 2.50 24.12
N ALA A 70 12.71 3.43 23.19
CA ALA A 70 13.51 4.64 23.39
C ALA A 70 12.89 5.58 24.44
N ILE A 71 11.56 5.70 24.50
CA ILE A 71 10.84 6.49 25.52
C ILE A 71 10.97 5.82 26.90
N LEU A 72 10.74 4.50 26.97
CA LEU A 72 10.88 3.73 28.21
C LEU A 72 12.32 3.76 28.74
N ALA A 73 13.32 3.60 27.87
CA ALA A 73 14.74 3.66 28.24
C ALA A 73 15.20 5.05 28.73
N ARG A 74 14.47 6.11 28.37
CA ARG A 74 14.73 7.50 28.82
C ARG A 74 14.04 7.87 30.14
N GLY A 75 13.29 6.95 30.75
CA GLY A 75 12.70 7.16 32.08
C GLY A 75 11.58 8.21 32.13
N ILE A 76 10.95 8.53 31.00
CA ILE A 76 9.81 9.45 30.94
C ILE A 76 8.57 8.69 31.43
N SER A 77 8.40 8.59 32.74
CA SER A 77 7.29 7.91 33.41
C SER A 77 6.02 8.76 33.34
N GLY A 78 5.28 8.68 32.23
CA GLY A 78 4.01 9.43 32.12
C GLY A 78 3.10 9.07 30.97
N VAL A 79 3.44 8.09 30.13
CA VAL A 79 2.54 7.65 29.06
C VAL A 79 1.61 6.58 29.61
N ASP A 80 0.35 6.96 29.82
CA ASP A 80 -0.71 6.04 30.20
C ASP A 80 -1.02 5.08 29.04
N SER A 81 -0.87 3.77 29.28
CA SER A 81 -1.17 2.72 28.31
C SER A 81 -2.62 2.72 27.84
N SER A 82 -3.54 3.34 28.58
CA SER A 82 -4.96 3.43 28.22
C SER A 82 -5.25 4.32 26.99
N GLN A 83 -4.30 5.16 26.58
CA GLN A 83 -4.42 6.00 25.38
C GLN A 83 -4.01 5.29 24.08
N LEU A 84 -3.45 4.08 24.16
CA LEU A 84 -3.02 3.30 23.00
C LEU A 84 -4.16 2.46 22.39
N ASP A 85 -5.22 2.15 23.15
CA ASP A 85 -6.36 1.35 22.67
C ASP A 85 -7.38 2.17 21.83
N GLN A 86 -7.07 3.44 21.53
CA GLN A 86 -7.93 4.34 20.75
C GLN A 86 -7.39 4.68 19.35
N ILE A 87 -6.33 4.00 18.90
CA ILE A 87 -5.75 4.14 17.55
C ILE A 87 -5.82 2.80 16.84
#